data_AF-A0A516WZU0-F1
#
_entry.id   AF-A0A516WZU0-F1
#
_cell.length_a   1.000
_cell.length_b   1.000
_cell.length_c   1.000
_cell.angle_alpha   90.00
_cell.angle_beta   90.00
_cell.angle_gamma   90.00
#
_symmetry.space_group_name_H-M   'P 1'
#
loop_
_entity.id
_entity.type
_entity.pdbx_description
1 polymer ?
#
loop_
_entity_poly.entity_id
_entity_poly.type
_entity_poly.pdbx_seq_one_letter_code
_entity_poly.pdbx_strand_id
1 'polypeptide(L)'
;MPYLPLFKAFDSESSNNMGGFADGQVDAILAELGAAPDAEAQRAAIDKLQKRFNETAPLVNFGARPNMLAWNPAVQDIKYSYSGIMLFDDAWLNR
;
A
#
# COMPACT_ATOMS: atom_id res chain seq x y z
N MET A 1 6.42 -5.26 2.26
CA MET A 1 6.73 -4.81 0.89
C MET A 1 5.42 -4.49 0.17
N PRO A 2 5.35 -3.40 -0.63
CA PRO A 2 4.10 -2.73 -1.03
C PRO A 2 3.35 -3.36 -2.23
N TYR A 3 3.71 -4.57 -2.67
CA TYR A 3 3.12 -5.21 -3.85
C TYR A 3 1.59 -5.32 -3.78
N LEU A 4 1.05 -5.94 -2.73
CA LEU A 4 -0.39 -6.24 -2.66
C LEU A 4 -1.29 -4.98 -2.72
N PRO A 5 -0.97 -3.88 -1.99
CA PRO A 5 -1.68 -2.61 -2.17
C PRO A 5 -1.62 -2.06 -3.61
N LEU A 6 -0.46 -2.12 -4.27
CA LEU A 6 -0.28 -1.61 -5.64
C LEU A 6 -1.05 -2.45 -6.66
N PHE A 7 -0.94 -3.78 -6.57
CA PHE A 7 -1.68 -4.71 -7.43
C PHE A 7 -3.19 -4.47 -7.33
N LYS A 8 -3.74 -4.40 -6.11
CA LYS A 8 -5.17 -4.13 -5.91
C LYS A 8 -5.62 -2.81 -6.50
N ALA A 9 -4.77 -1.78 -6.49
CA ALA A 9 -5.15 -0.45 -6.93
C ALA A 9 -5.05 -0.25 -8.45
N PHE A 10 -4.12 -0.95 -9.13
CA PHE A 10 -3.70 -0.58 -10.49
C PHE A 10 -3.64 -1.72 -11.49
N ASP A 11 -3.73 -2.98 -11.05
CA ASP A 11 -3.91 -4.08 -11.98
C ASP A 11 -5.25 -3.91 -12.72
N SER A 12 -5.22 -4.07 -14.04
CA SER A 12 -6.37 -3.79 -14.91
C SER A 12 -7.56 -4.74 -14.68
N GLU A 13 -7.31 -5.93 -14.13
CA GLU A 13 -8.35 -6.91 -13.79
C GLU A 13 -8.80 -6.82 -12.32
N SER A 14 -8.16 -5.95 -11.53
CA SER A 14 -8.51 -5.82 -10.12
C SER A 14 -9.88 -5.15 -9.93
N SER A 15 -10.75 -5.82 -9.18
CA SER A 15 -12.03 -5.24 -8.75
C SER A 15 -11.88 -4.03 -7.81
N ASN A 16 -10.68 -3.79 -7.27
CA ASN A 16 -10.39 -2.63 -6.42
C ASN A 16 -9.77 -1.45 -7.20
N ASN A 17 -9.57 -1.58 -8.52
CA ASN A 17 -9.13 -0.50 -9.39
C ASN A 17 -10.28 0.47 -9.66
N MET A 18 -10.57 1.33 -8.69
CA MET A 18 -11.71 2.26 -8.72
C MET A 18 -11.64 3.26 -9.88
N GLY A 19 -10.44 3.56 -10.37
CA GLY A 19 -10.24 4.48 -11.50
C GLY A 19 -10.46 3.83 -12.87
N GLY A 20 -10.56 2.48 -12.92
CA GLY A 20 -10.64 1.73 -14.18
C GLY A 20 -9.40 1.91 -15.06
N PHE A 21 -8.26 2.30 -14.48
CA PHE A 21 -7.03 2.52 -15.22
C PHE A 21 -6.52 1.19 -15.76
N ALA A 22 -6.32 1.09 -17.07
CA ALA A 22 -5.87 -0.13 -17.73
C ALA A 22 -4.68 0.17 -18.63
N ASP A 23 -3.52 -0.41 -18.29
CA ASP A 23 -2.29 -0.29 -19.06
C ASP A 23 -1.48 -1.58 -18.94
N GLY A 24 -1.36 -2.32 -20.04
CA GLY A 24 -0.66 -3.60 -20.05
C GLY A 24 0.83 -3.51 -19.65
N GLN A 25 1.47 -2.33 -19.75
CA GLN A 25 2.82 -2.13 -19.22
C GLN A 25 2.82 -2.06 -17.70
N VAL A 26 1.81 -1.43 -17.10
CA VAL A 26 1.66 -1.41 -15.64
C VAL A 26 1.36 -2.80 -15.11
N ASP A 27 0.48 -3.56 -15.77
CA ASP A 27 0.19 -4.95 -15.39
C ASP A 27 1.47 -5.81 -15.43
N ALA A 28 2.29 -5.69 -16.48
CA ALA A 28 3.56 -6.39 -16.59
C ALA A 28 4.57 -5.98 -15.48
N ILE A 29 4.68 -4.69 -15.18
CA ILE A 29 5.54 -4.20 -14.09
C ILE A 29 5.07 -4.71 -12.73
N LEU A 30 3.75 -4.78 -12.50
CA LEU A 30 3.19 -5.34 -11.27
C LEU A 30 3.49 -6.84 -11.15
N ALA A 31 3.40 -7.59 -12.24
CA ALA A 31 3.80 -9.00 -12.27
C ALA A 31 5.31 -9.17 -11.94
N GLU A 32 6.18 -8.33 -12.51
CA GLU A 32 7.61 -8.29 -12.16
C GLU A 32 7.82 -8.00 -10.66
N LEU A 33 7.11 -7.01 -10.12
CA LEU A 33 7.18 -6.64 -8.70
C LEU A 33 6.76 -7.80 -7.78
N GLY A 34 5.70 -8.53 -8.15
CA GLY A 34 5.22 -9.70 -7.40
C GLY A 34 6.17 -10.90 -7.45
N ALA A 35 6.97 -11.01 -8.52
CA ALA A 35 7.94 -12.08 -8.74
C ALA A 35 9.38 -11.73 -8.29
N ALA A 36 9.63 -10.51 -7.84
CA ALA A 36 10.96 -10.03 -7.51
C ALA A 36 11.61 -10.84 -6.37
N PRO A 37 12.85 -11.36 -6.54
CA PRO A 37 13.48 -12.28 -5.59
C PRO A 37 14.02 -11.59 -4.33
N ASP A 38 14.28 -10.29 -4.40
CA ASP A 38 14.91 -9.53 -3.32
C ASP A 38 14.46 -8.06 -3.30
N ALA A 39 14.92 -7.33 -2.28
CA ALA A 39 14.57 -5.93 -2.09
C ALA A 39 15.11 -5.00 -3.19
N GLU A 40 16.22 -5.34 -3.85
CA GLU A 40 16.79 -4.53 -4.92
C GLU A 40 15.95 -4.66 -6.19
N ALA A 41 15.59 -5.88 -6.57
CA ALA A 41 14.68 -6.16 -7.67
C ALA A 41 13.30 -5.51 -7.46
N GLN A 42 12.77 -5.54 -6.23
CA GLN A 42 11.53 -4.85 -5.91
C GLN A 42 11.63 -3.32 -6.07
N ARG A 43 12.73 -2.71 -5.63
CA ARG A 43 12.95 -1.27 -5.81
C ARG A 43 13.04 -0.91 -7.28
N ALA A 44 13.76 -1.70 -8.08
CA ALA A 44 13.86 -1.49 -9.52
C ALA A 44 12.48 -1.58 -10.22
N ALA A 45 11.63 -2.52 -9.83
CA ALA A 45 10.26 -2.61 -10.36
C ALA A 45 9.38 -1.41 -9.95
N ILE A 46 9.50 -0.93 -8.70
CA ILE A 46 8.82 0.28 -8.23
C ILE A 46 9.29 1.52 -9.01
N ASP A 47 10.59 1.63 -9.30
CA ASP A 47 11.13 2.74 -10.09
C ASP A 47 10.58 2.74 -11.53
N LYS A 48 10.43 1.56 -12.14
CA LYS A 48 9.75 1.43 -13.45
C LYS A 48 8.29 1.88 -13.36
N LEU A 49 7.57 1.44 -12.32
CA LEU A 49 6.17 1.80 -12.11
C LEU A 49 6.02 3.32 -11.96
N GLN A 50 6.87 3.96 -11.17
CA GLN A 50 6.84 5.41 -10.97
C GLN A 50 7.08 6.18 -12.27
N LYS A 51 8.02 5.72 -13.12
CA LYS A 51 8.24 6.33 -14.44
C LYS A 51 6.98 6.25 -15.30
N ARG A 52 6.36 5.06 -15.36
CA ARG A 52 5.13 4.88 -16.14
C ARG A 52 3.99 5.75 -15.61
N PHE A 53 3.85 5.86 -14.29
CA PHE A 53 2.84 6.72 -13.65
C PHE A 53 3.03 8.20 -13.97
N ASN A 54 4.28 8.66 -14.11
CA ASN A 54 4.55 10.04 -14.51
C ASN A 54 4.13 10.32 -15.97
N GLU A 55 4.16 9.31 -16.84
CA GLU A 55 3.75 9.43 -18.24
C GLU A 55 2.23 9.36 -18.42
N THR A 56 1.57 8.48 -17.66
CA THR A 56 0.13 8.19 -17.83
C THR A 56 -0.75 8.96 -16.87
N ALA A 57 -0.20 9.48 -15.77
CA ALA A 57 -0.89 10.23 -14.72
C ALA A 57 -2.26 9.60 -14.32
N PRO A 58 -2.28 8.33 -13.88
CA PRO A 58 -3.53 7.59 -13.67
C PRO A 58 -4.37 8.11 -12.49
N LEU A 59 -3.74 8.92 -11.63
CA LEU A 59 -4.33 9.49 -10.44
C LEU A 59 -3.69 10.84 -10.12
N VAL A 60 -4.42 11.68 -9.38
CA VAL A 60 -3.87 12.87 -8.73
C VAL A 60 -3.56 12.53 -7.28
N ASN A 61 -2.28 12.53 -6.93
CA ASN A 61 -1.84 12.22 -5.58
C ASN A 61 -1.90 13.47 -4.70
N PHE A 62 -2.73 13.46 -3.65
CA PHE A 62 -2.81 14.54 -2.67
C PHE A 62 -1.71 14.49 -1.58
N GLY A 63 -0.86 13.48 -1.61
CA GLY A 63 0.25 13.30 -0.68
C GLY A 63 -0.04 12.33 0.46
N ALA A 64 1.02 11.95 1.16
CA ALA A 64 0.94 11.10 2.35
C ALA A 64 0.29 11.88 3.51
N ARG A 65 -0.61 11.23 4.24
CA ARG A 65 -1.27 11.79 5.43
C ARG A 65 -0.83 11.03 6.68
N PRO A 66 -0.42 11.70 7.76
CA PRO A 66 -0.22 11.03 9.04
C PRO A 66 -1.56 10.57 9.61
N ASN A 67 -1.60 9.36 10.16
CA ASN A 67 -2.77 8.87 10.89
C ASN A 67 -2.67 9.32 12.34
N MET A 68 -3.71 10.00 12.85
CA MET A 68 -3.86 10.26 14.28
C MET A 68 -4.59 9.07 14.92
N LEU A 69 -3.87 8.32 15.74
CA LEU A 69 -4.44 7.25 16.56
C LEU A 69 -4.50 7.73 18.01
N ALA A 70 -5.68 7.74 18.60
CA ALA A 70 -5.90 8.18 19.98
C ALA A 70 -6.74 7.16 20.72
N TRP A 71 -6.38 6.89 21.98
CA TRP A 71 -7.13 6.02 22.87
C TRP A 71 -7.06 6.53 24.31
N ASN A 72 -7.92 5.96 25.16
CA ASN A 72 -7.96 6.33 26.57
C ASN A 72 -6.68 5.88 27.29
N PRO A 73 -6.02 6.74 28.10
CA PRO A 73 -4.83 6.37 28.86
C PRO A 73 -5.00 5.16 29.79
N ALA A 74 -6.23 4.79 30.15
CA ALA A 74 -6.51 3.59 30.93
C ALA A 74 -6.30 2.28 30.13
N VAL A 75 -6.25 2.35 28.79
CA VAL A 75 -6.01 1.17 27.94
C VAL A 75 -4.52 1.04 27.66
N GLN A 76 -3.93 -0.03 28.17
CA GLN A 76 -2.52 -0.36 28.05
C GLN A 76 -2.28 -1.35 26.92
N ASP A 77 -1.03 -1.41 26.46
CA ASP A 77 -0.53 -2.41 25.49
C ASP A 77 -1.26 -2.49 24.14
N ILE A 78 -1.97 -1.42 23.74
CA ILE A 78 -2.46 -1.28 22.36
C ILE A 78 -1.26 -1.18 21.41
N LYS A 79 -1.23 -2.06 20.41
CA LYS A 79 -0.33 -1.98 19.27
C LYS A 79 -1.09 -1.49 18.05
N TYR A 80 -0.41 -0.91 17.07
CA TYR A 80 -1.01 -0.55 15.80
C TYR A 80 -0.19 -1.10 14.63
N SER A 81 -0.89 -1.49 13.56
CA SER A 81 -0.27 -1.93 12.33
C SER A 81 0.27 -0.74 11.54
N TYR A 82 1.15 -1.02 10.56
CA TYR A 82 1.58 -0.02 9.57
C TYR A 82 0.40 0.61 8.81
N SER A 83 -0.69 -0.13 8.61
CA SER A 83 -1.93 0.36 7.96
C SER A 83 -2.86 1.13 8.90
N GLY A 84 -2.46 1.38 10.15
CA GLY A 84 -3.26 2.13 11.13
C GLY A 84 -4.38 1.32 11.79
N ILE A 85 -4.33 -0.01 11.72
CA ILE A 85 -5.29 -0.89 12.42
C ILE A 85 -4.84 -1.02 13.88
N MET A 86 -5.73 -0.76 14.82
CA MET A 86 -5.48 -1.01 16.24
C MET A 86 -5.59 -2.52 16.55
N LEU A 87 -4.58 -3.06 17.21
CA LEU A 87 -4.48 -4.45 17.63
C LEU A 87 -4.72 -4.50 19.15
N PHE A 88 -5.73 -5.29 19.54
CA PHE A 88 -6.23 -5.38 20.91
C PHE A 88 -5.97 -6.73 21.57
N ASP A 89 -5.17 -7.59 20.94
CA ASP A 89 -4.84 -8.93 21.40
C ASP A 89 -4.15 -8.93 22.78
N ASP A 90 -3.28 -7.94 23.02
CA ASP A 90 -2.57 -7.76 24.29
C ASP A 90 -3.17 -6.62 25.15
N ALA A 91 -4.23 -5.96 24.69
CA ALA A 91 -4.74 -4.76 25.34
C ALA A 91 -5.51 -5.07 26.63
N TRP A 92 -5.32 -4.25 27.66
CA TRP A 92 -6.02 -4.38 28.94
C TRP A 92 -6.33 -3.03 29.59
N LEU A 93 -7.22 -3.04 30.58
CA LEU A 93 -7.64 -1.85 31.32
C LEU A 93 -6.91 -1.75 32.66
N ASN A 94 -6.16 -0.67 32.86
CA ASN A 94 -5.66 -0.30 34.16
C ASN A 94 -6.78 0.36 34.97
N ARG A 95 -7.14 -0.26 36.10
CA ARG A 95 -8.21 0.20 37.00
C ARG A 95 -7.65 0.95 38.19
#